data_AF-A0A7J9TNE1-F1
#
_entry.id   AF-A0A7J9TNE1-F1
#
_cell.length_a   1.000
_cell.length_b   1.000
_cell.length_c   1.000
_cell.angle_alpha   90.00
_cell.angle_beta   90.00
_cell.angle_gamma   90.00
#
_symmetry.space_group_name_H-M   'P 1'
#
loop_
_entity.id
_entity.type
_entity.pdbx_description
1 polymer ?
#
loop_
_entity_poly.entity_id
_entity_poly.type
_entity_poly.pdbx_seq_one_letter_code
_entity_poly.pdbx_strand_id
1 'polypeptide(L)'
;MEDLLLVIKGCVDETRETSDSLTPRQIKDFETMYDYITKMGLEENPLPLDLDTKPKKRGRKKQTKPKNLLDRFVGYKGDILRFMYDFEVPFDNNLAERDVRMMKVQQKISGTFRSVQGACSFCRIRGYISTVKKNELSVIDAIGAVFDGKPFVPFLDSV
;
A
#
# COMPACT_ATOMS: atom_id res chain seq x y z
N MET A 1 9.48 13.83 6.77
CA MET A 1 8.84 12.50 6.73
C MET A 1 9.18 11.81 5.43
N GLU A 2 8.87 12.41 4.28
CA GLU A 2 9.26 11.91 2.96
C GLU A 2 10.75 11.54 2.87
N ASP A 3 11.65 12.46 3.24
CA ASP A 3 13.10 12.21 3.19
C ASP A 3 13.51 10.98 4.02
N LEU A 4 12.96 10.83 5.23
CA LEU A 4 13.22 9.68 6.09
C LEU A 4 12.79 8.38 5.40
N LEU A 5 11.58 8.34 4.83
CA LEU A 5 11.07 7.15 4.14
C LEU A 5 11.93 6.78 2.93
N LEU A 6 12.43 7.77 2.17
CA LEU A 6 13.35 7.54 1.05
C LEU A 6 14.72 7.03 1.51
N VAL A 7 15.24 7.52 2.64
CA VAL A 7 16.48 7.01 3.24
C VAL A 7 16.31 5.55 3.66
N ILE A 8 15.23 5.22 4.36
CA ILE A 8 14.94 3.84 4.77
C ILE A 8 14.85 2.94 3.54
N LYS A 9 14.13 3.38 2.49
CA LYS A 9 14.03 2.66 1.22
C LYS A 9 15.41 2.38 0.62
N GLY A 10 16.28 3.39 0.55
CA GLY A 10 17.65 3.22 0.04
C GLY A 10 18.44 2.18 0.84
N CYS A 11 18.37 2.23 2.17
CA CYS A 11 19.03 1.23 3.01
C CYS A 11 18.48 -0.19 2.81
N VAL A 12 17.16 -0.33 2.64
CA VAL A 12 16.53 -1.62 2.34
C VAL A 12 17.01 -2.14 0.98
N ASP A 13 17.01 -1.30 -0.05
CA ASP A 13 17.44 -1.66 -1.40
C ASP A 13 18.91 -2.14 -1.42
N GLU A 14 19.81 -1.44 -0.71
CA GLU A 14 21.22 -1.83 -0.57
C GLU A 14 21.38 -3.14 0.22
N THR A 15 20.63 -3.31 1.30
CA THR A 15 20.74 -4.48 2.18
C THR A 15 20.20 -5.74 1.51
N ARG A 16 19.22 -5.60 0.60
CA ARG A 16 18.54 -6.70 -0.09
C ARG A 16 19.47 -7.62 -0.88
N GLU A 17 20.65 -7.15 -1.26
CA GLU A 17 21.65 -7.97 -1.96
C GLU A 17 22.32 -9.00 -1.04
N THR A 18 22.31 -8.78 0.27
CA THR A 18 23.10 -9.55 1.24
C THR A 18 22.30 -10.11 2.41
N SER A 19 21.12 -9.54 2.69
CA SER A 19 20.26 -9.89 3.82
C SER A 19 18.79 -9.68 3.46
N ASP A 20 17.91 -10.35 4.19
CA ASP A 20 16.45 -10.25 4.09
C ASP A 20 15.83 -9.21 5.05
N SER A 21 16.66 -8.62 5.91
CA SER A 21 16.23 -7.70 6.96
C SER A 21 17.31 -6.70 7.34
N LEU A 22 16.88 -5.53 7.81
CA LEU A 22 17.76 -4.52 8.42
C LEU A 22 18.21 -4.95 9.81
N THR A 23 19.35 -4.44 10.27
CA THR A 23 19.82 -4.74 11.63
C THR A 23 18.86 -4.16 12.69
N PRO A 24 18.73 -4.79 13.87
CA PRO A 24 17.86 -4.28 14.94
C PRO A 24 18.20 -2.85 15.36
N ARG A 25 19.47 -2.46 15.24
CA ARG A 25 19.93 -1.09 15.51
C ARG A 25 19.38 -0.11 14.49
N GLN A 26 19.53 -0.39 13.19
CA GLN A 26 19.00 0.47 12.12
C GLN A 26 17.48 0.63 12.24
N ILE A 27 16.76 -0.47 12.48
CA ILE A 27 15.29 -0.46 12.69
C ILE A 27 14.93 0.50 13.83
N LYS A 28 15.58 0.36 14.99
CA LYS A 28 15.31 1.21 16.15
C LYS A 28 15.65 2.68 15.90
N ASP A 29 16.75 2.96 15.19
CA ASP A 29 17.16 4.32 14.85
C ASP A 29 16.12 4.96 13.92
N PHE A 30 15.62 4.24 12.91
CA PHE A 30 14.57 4.72 12.01
C PHE A 30 13.23 4.92 12.71
N GLU A 31 12.82 3.99 13.58
CA GLU A 31 11.62 4.16 14.41
C GLU A 31 11.70 5.42 15.28
N THR A 32 12.86 5.67 15.88
CA THR A 32 13.09 6.84 16.73
C THR A 32 12.99 8.13 15.93
N MET A 33 13.62 8.19 14.75
CA MET A 33 13.51 9.33 13.83
C MET A 33 12.06 9.54 13.36
N TYR A 34 11.33 8.47 13.07
CA TYR A 34 9.93 8.52 12.67
C TYR A 34 9.04 9.12 13.77
N ASP A 35 9.20 8.64 15.00
CA ASP A 35 8.44 9.11 16.16
C ASP A 35 8.77 10.57 16.49
N TYR A 36 10.04 10.95 16.34
CA TYR A 36 10.46 12.34 16.49
C TYR A 36 9.76 13.27 15.47
N ILE A 37 9.78 12.90 14.17
CA ILE A 37 9.15 13.72 13.12
C ILE A 37 7.63 13.80 13.31
N THR A 38 6.97 12.70 13.65
CA THR A 38 5.51 12.70 13.88
C THR A 38 5.14 13.52 15.12
N LYS A 39 5.91 13.40 16.21
CA LYS A 39 5.73 14.23 17.41
C LYS A 39 5.88 15.71 17.10
N MET A 40 6.96 16.12 16.44
CA MET A 40 7.17 17.52 16.05
C MET A 40 6.03 18.04 15.17
N GLY A 41 5.61 17.24 14.17
CA GLY A 41 4.48 17.62 13.31
C GLY A 41 3.17 17.78 14.07
N LEU A 42 2.91 16.95 15.08
CA LEU A 42 1.74 17.06 15.96
C LEU A 42 1.76 18.33 16.81
N GLU A 43 2.93 18.71 17.34
CA GLU A 43 3.13 19.93 18.12
C GLU A 43 2.94 21.20 17.28
N GLU A 44 3.42 21.18 16.02
CA GLU A 44 3.21 22.27 15.05
C GLU A 44 1.76 22.38 14.56
N ASN A 45 0.98 21.30 14.67
CA ASN A 45 -0.42 21.23 14.24
C ASN A 45 -1.34 20.90 15.43
N PRO A 46 -1.40 21.78 16.45
CA PRO A 46 -2.21 21.53 17.63
C PRO A 46 -3.69 21.44 17.26
N LEU A 47 -4.45 20.70 18.06
CA LEU A 47 -5.91 20.70 17.91
C LEU A 47 -6.41 22.14 18.03
N PRO A 48 -7.40 22.56 17.22
CA PRO A 48 -7.99 23.88 17.37
C PRO A 48 -8.47 24.04 18.81
N LEU A 49 -7.80 24.89 19.58
CA LEU A 49 -8.17 25.16 20.96
C LEU A 49 -9.61 25.73 20.96
N ASP A 50 -10.42 25.29 21.91
CA ASP A 50 -11.83 25.69 22.04
C ASP A 50 -11.94 27.12 22.64
N LEU A 51 -11.11 28.05 22.15
CA LEU A 51 -11.00 29.45 22.62
C LEU A 51 -12.05 30.38 22.00
N ASP A 52 -12.91 29.86 21.12
CA ASP A 52 -13.89 30.66 20.39
C ASP A 52 -15.13 30.91 21.29
N THR A 53 -15.36 32.15 21.70
CA THR A 53 -16.53 32.62 22.45
C THR A 53 -17.82 32.67 21.62
N LYS A 54 -17.77 32.24 20.36
CA LYS A 54 -18.90 32.24 19.42
C LYS A 54 -19.84 31.04 19.66
N PRO A 55 -21.15 31.19 19.38
CA PRO A 55 -22.10 30.10 19.53
C PRO A 55 -21.66 28.88 18.70
N LYS A 56 -21.55 27.72 19.35
CA LYS A 56 -21.07 26.47 18.74
C LYS A 56 -21.98 26.09 17.57
N LYS A 57 -21.42 26.04 16.35
CA LYS A 57 -22.09 25.39 15.21
C LYS A 57 -22.23 23.88 15.52
N ARG A 58 -23.39 23.30 15.24
CA ARG A 58 -23.66 21.86 15.46
C ARG A 58 -22.73 21.01 14.58
N GLY A 59 -22.02 20.05 15.19
CA GLY A 59 -21.14 19.10 14.48
C GLY A 59 -19.65 19.20 14.87
N ARG A 60 -18.87 18.17 14.53
CA ARG A 60 -17.41 18.12 14.78
C ARG A 60 -16.69 19.19 13.97
N LYS A 61 -15.79 19.94 14.61
CA LYS A 61 -14.89 20.87 13.91
C LYS A 61 -14.04 20.10 12.90
N LYS A 62 -13.99 20.59 11.66
CA LYS A 62 -13.18 19.99 10.58
C LYS A 62 -11.70 20.04 10.96
N GLN A 63 -11.01 18.90 10.92
CA GLN A 63 -9.56 18.83 11.09
C GLN A 63 -8.83 19.34 9.83
N THR A 64 -7.64 19.88 10.02
CA THR A 64 -6.78 20.35 8.93
C THR A 64 -6.21 19.17 8.14
N LYS A 65 -5.87 19.39 6.86
CA LYS A 65 -5.24 18.34 6.02
C LYS A 65 -3.93 17.80 6.65
N PRO A 66 -3.01 18.65 7.15
CA PRO A 66 -1.78 18.16 7.80
C PRO A 66 -2.06 17.30 9.03
N LYS A 67 -3.03 17.69 9.87
CA LYS A 67 -3.41 16.89 11.05
C LYS A 67 -3.96 15.52 10.66
N ASN A 68 -4.80 15.45 9.63
CA ASN A 68 -5.31 14.16 9.12
C ASN A 68 -4.17 13.26 8.61
N LEU A 69 -3.16 13.84 7.96
CA LEU A 69 -2.00 13.09 7.48
C LEU A 69 -1.13 12.59 8.65
N LEU A 70 -0.88 13.43 9.65
CA LEU A 70 -0.15 13.03 10.87
C LEU A 70 -0.88 11.93 11.64
N ASP A 71 -2.20 12.04 11.78
CA ASP A 71 -3.02 10.99 12.42
C ASP A 71 -2.89 9.66 11.65
N ARG A 72 -2.74 9.71 10.33
CA ARG A 72 -2.45 8.51 9.52
C ARG A 72 -1.05 7.97 9.75
N PHE A 73 -0.03 8.81 9.78
CA PHE A 73 1.34 8.36 10.07
C PHE A 73 1.45 7.69 11.44
N VAL A 74 0.82 8.26 12.46
CA VAL A 74 0.81 7.69 13.81
C VAL A 74 -0.02 6.39 13.86
N GLY A 75 -1.24 6.41 13.33
CA GLY A 75 -2.16 5.27 13.43
C GLY A 75 -1.74 4.05 12.60
N TYR A 76 -0.96 4.25 11.53
CA TYR A 76 -0.55 3.21 10.59
C TYR A 76 0.98 3.07 10.51
N LYS A 77 1.72 3.48 11.54
CA LYS A 77 3.20 3.41 11.58
C LYS A 77 3.72 2.03 11.15
N GLY A 78 3.15 0.96 11.72
CA GLY A 78 3.57 -0.41 11.42
C GLY A 78 3.39 -0.79 9.95
N ASP A 79 2.28 -0.41 9.33
CA ASP A 79 2.02 -0.68 7.92
C ASP A 79 2.92 0.16 7.00
N ILE A 80 3.13 1.43 7.36
CA ILE A 80 3.94 2.37 6.57
C ILE A 80 5.41 1.95 6.58
N LEU A 81 5.92 1.47 7.70
CA LEU A 81 7.30 1.02 7.84
C LEU A 81 7.47 -0.47 7.51
N ARG A 82 6.41 -1.19 7.11
CA ARG A 82 6.44 -2.64 6.95
C ARG A 82 7.57 -3.12 6.03
N PHE A 83 7.82 -2.39 4.95
CA PHE A 83 8.87 -2.68 3.96
C PHE A 83 10.29 -2.71 4.55
N MET A 84 10.51 -2.12 5.73
CA MET A 84 11.82 -2.13 6.40
C MET A 84 12.04 -3.38 7.28
N TYR A 85 10.96 -4.05 7.67
CA TYR A 85 11.01 -5.30 8.44
C TYR A 85 10.92 -6.53 7.55
N ASP A 86 10.25 -6.39 6.40
CA ASP A 86 9.87 -7.48 5.51
C ASP A 86 10.12 -7.02 4.07
N PHE A 87 11.22 -7.48 3.47
CA PHE A 87 11.65 -7.03 2.14
C PHE A 87 10.76 -7.57 1.01
N GLU A 88 9.88 -8.54 1.29
CA GLU A 88 8.85 -8.96 0.33
C GLU A 88 7.77 -7.88 0.16
N VAL A 89 7.59 -7.02 1.16
CA VAL A 89 6.66 -5.90 1.09
C VAL A 89 7.33 -4.73 0.36
N PRO A 90 6.83 -4.33 -0.83
CA PRO A 90 7.39 -3.20 -1.55
C PRO A 90 7.14 -1.88 -0.81
N PHE A 91 8.05 -0.92 -1.02
CA PHE A 91 7.92 0.45 -0.49
C PHE A 91 6.65 1.16 -0.97
N ASP A 92 6.25 0.91 -2.23
CA ASP A 92 5.09 1.53 -2.84
C ASP A 92 3.90 0.56 -2.96
N ASN A 93 2.71 1.12 -3.14
CA ASN A 93 1.48 0.37 -3.34
C ASN A 93 1.09 0.26 -4.83
N ASN A 94 2.00 0.54 -5.77
CA ASN A 94 1.68 0.70 -7.19
C ASN A 94 1.03 -0.56 -7.78
N LEU A 95 1.51 -1.74 -7.37
CA LEU A 95 0.96 -3.02 -7.82
C LEU A 95 -0.50 -3.18 -7.39
N ALA A 96 -0.80 -2.93 -6.12
CA ALA A 96 -2.15 -3.02 -5.58
C ALA A 96 -3.10 -2.02 -6.28
N GLU A 97 -2.64 -0.78 -6.50
CA GLU A 97 -3.44 0.24 -7.19
C GLU A 97 -3.72 -0.15 -8.65
N ARG A 98 -2.71 -0.62 -9.39
CA ARG A 98 -2.87 -1.07 -10.78
C ARG A 98 -3.85 -2.24 -10.89
N ASP A 99 -3.81 -3.18 -9.95
CA ASP A 99 -4.69 -4.33 -9.94
C ASP A 99 -6.15 -3.93 -9.65
N VAL A 100 -6.38 -3.01 -8.72
CA VAL A 100 -7.73 -2.49 -8.38
C VAL A 100 -8.28 -1.55 -9.45
N ARG A 101 -7.41 -0.81 -10.17
CA ARG A 101 -7.81 0.22 -11.14
C ARG A 101 -8.78 -0.30 -12.19
N MET A 102 -8.58 -1.50 -12.71
CA MET A 102 -9.45 -2.03 -13.77
C MET A 102 -10.88 -2.30 -13.30
N MET A 103 -11.08 -2.65 -12.03
CA MET A 103 -12.42 -2.74 -11.44
C MET A 103 -13.09 -1.37 -11.38
N LYS A 104 -12.33 -0.33 -10.99
CA LYS A 104 -12.86 1.04 -10.95
C LYS A 104 -13.18 1.60 -12.32
N VAL A 105 -12.36 1.30 -13.34
CA VAL A 105 -12.65 1.65 -14.74
C VAL A 105 -13.94 0.98 -15.20
N GLN A 106 -14.11 -0.31 -14.91
CA GLN A 106 -15.34 -1.03 -15.27
C GLN A 106 -16.59 -0.41 -14.62
N GLN A 107 -16.48 -0.02 -13.34
CA GLN A 107 -17.57 0.64 -12.61
C GLN A 107 -17.87 2.05 -13.12
N LYS A 108 -16.84 2.85 -13.41
CA LYS A 108 -16.99 4.27 -13.72
C LYS A 108 -17.26 4.55 -15.20
N ILE A 109 -16.67 3.76 -16.10
CA ILE A 109 -16.60 4.08 -17.53
C ILE A 109 -17.27 3.00 -18.37
N SER A 110 -17.01 1.72 -18.11
CA SER A 110 -17.43 0.62 -18.99
C SER A 110 -18.81 0.03 -18.67
N GLY A 111 -19.73 0.84 -18.13
CA GLY A 111 -21.13 0.47 -17.93
C GLY A 111 -21.41 -0.48 -16.75
N THR A 112 -20.50 -0.59 -15.78
CA THR A 112 -20.63 -1.46 -14.58
C THR A 112 -20.76 -2.95 -14.90
N PHE A 113 -21.01 -3.79 -13.89
CA PHE A 113 -21.29 -5.22 -14.08
C PHE A 113 -22.80 -5.46 -14.02
N ARG A 114 -23.32 -6.24 -14.98
CA ARG A 114 -24.75 -6.59 -15.04
C ARG A 114 -25.14 -7.74 -14.10
N SER A 115 -24.16 -8.46 -13.55
CA SER A 115 -24.35 -9.54 -12.59
C SER A 115 -23.11 -9.75 -11.74
N VAL A 116 -23.29 -10.33 -10.55
CA VAL A 116 -22.18 -10.75 -9.69
C VAL A 116 -21.29 -11.76 -10.41
N GLN A 117 -21.89 -12.68 -11.17
CA GLN A 117 -21.14 -13.67 -11.97
C GLN A 117 -20.19 -13.00 -12.96
N GLY A 118 -20.62 -11.93 -13.65
CA GLY A 118 -19.75 -11.18 -14.56
C GLY A 118 -18.58 -10.52 -13.85
N ALA A 119 -18.81 -9.99 -12.64
CA ALA A 119 -17.75 -9.44 -11.80
C ALA A 119 -16.75 -10.52 -11.35
N CYS A 120 -17.25 -11.69 -10.92
CA CYS A 120 -16.41 -12.84 -10.55
C CYS A 120 -15.55 -13.32 -11.73
N SER A 121 -16.12 -13.47 -12.92
CA SER A 121 -15.38 -13.84 -14.13
C SER A 121 -14.29 -12.81 -14.47
N PHE A 122 -14.62 -11.52 -14.38
CA PHE A 122 -13.65 -10.44 -14.61
C PHE A 122 -12.49 -10.51 -13.60
N CYS A 123 -12.78 -10.65 -12.31
CA CYS A 123 -11.77 -10.78 -11.27
C CYS A 123 -10.91 -12.03 -11.47
N ARG A 124 -11.51 -13.16 -11.87
CA ARG A 124 -10.77 -14.41 -12.15
C ARG A 124 -9.77 -14.25 -13.29
N ILE A 125 -10.20 -13.65 -14.40
CA ILE A 125 -9.32 -13.40 -15.56
C ILE A 125 -8.18 -12.45 -15.18
N ARG A 126 -8.51 -11.35 -14.50
CA ARG A 126 -7.52 -10.36 -14.06
C ARG A 126 -6.55 -10.92 -13.02
N GLY A 127 -7.04 -11.74 -12.11
CA GLY A 127 -6.23 -12.46 -11.12
C GLY A 127 -5.25 -13.42 -11.78
N TYR A 128 -5.69 -14.19 -12.78
CA TYR A 128 -4.81 -15.04 -13.58
C TYR A 128 -3.71 -14.23 -14.28
N ILE A 129 -4.07 -13.15 -14.97
CA ILE A 129 -3.11 -12.27 -15.65
C ILE A 129 -2.12 -11.64 -14.65
N SER A 130 -2.58 -11.16 -13.49
CA SER A 130 -1.71 -10.60 -12.44
C SER A 130 -0.73 -11.67 -11.93
N THR A 131 -1.20 -12.90 -11.74
CA THR A 131 -0.37 -14.05 -11.30
C THR A 131 0.71 -14.39 -12.32
N VAL A 132 0.35 -14.53 -13.60
CA VAL A 132 1.29 -14.79 -14.70
C VAL A 132 2.38 -13.71 -14.76
N LYS A 133 1.98 -12.43 -14.68
CA LYS A 133 2.93 -11.30 -14.71
C LYS A 133 3.87 -11.28 -13.50
N LYS A 134 3.38 -11.63 -12.31
CA LYS A 134 4.21 -11.72 -11.09
C LYS A 134 5.26 -12.83 -11.17
N ASN A 135 5.02 -13.85 -11.99
CA ASN A 135 5.98 -14.92 -12.27
C ASN A 135 6.81 -14.63 -13.53
N GLU A 136 6.78 -13.40 -14.03
CA GLU A 136 7.56 -12.94 -15.20
C GLU A 136 7.27 -13.72 -16.50
N LEU A 137 6.07 -14.30 -16.61
CA LEU A 137 5.65 -15.09 -17.76
C LEU A 137 4.90 -14.25 -18.81
N SER A 138 4.95 -14.72 -20.05
CA SER A 138 4.19 -14.16 -21.17
C SER A 138 2.68 -14.39 -20.98
N VAL A 139 1.93 -13.28 -20.94
CA VAL A 139 0.48 -13.33 -20.75
C VAL A 139 -0.23 -13.98 -21.92
N ILE A 140 0.22 -13.73 -23.16
CA ILE A 140 -0.43 -14.28 -24.33
C ILE A 140 -0.26 -15.79 -24.40
N ASP A 141 0.94 -16.28 -24.10
CA ASP A 141 1.24 -17.71 -24.10
C ASP A 141 0.50 -18.41 -22.96
N ALA A 142 0.48 -17.80 -21.77
CA ALA A 142 -0.25 -18.34 -20.63
C ALA A 142 -1.77 -18.39 -20.86
N ILE A 143 -2.34 -17.46 -21.62
CA ILE A 143 -3.76 -17.52 -22.03
C ILE A 143 -3.95 -18.62 -23.09
N GLY A 144 -3.05 -18.75 -24.06
CA GLY A 144 -3.08 -19.83 -25.04
C GLY A 144 -3.08 -21.21 -24.37
N ALA A 145 -2.17 -21.40 -23.41
CA ALA A 145 -2.03 -22.64 -22.66
C ALA A 145 -3.30 -23.02 -21.87
N VAL A 146 -4.10 -22.05 -21.41
CA VAL A 146 -5.42 -22.33 -20.79
C VAL A 146 -6.35 -23.01 -21.78
N PHE A 147 -6.37 -22.56 -23.04
CA PHE A 147 -7.20 -23.16 -24.09
C PHE A 147 -6.69 -24.54 -24.53
N ASP A 148 -5.38 -24.77 -24.44
CA ASP A 148 -4.76 -26.08 -24.67
C ASP A 148 -4.91 -27.06 -23.49
N GLY A 149 -5.63 -26.68 -22.43
CA GLY A 149 -5.83 -27.50 -21.23
C GLY A 149 -4.60 -27.61 -20.32
N LYS A 150 -3.59 -26.74 -20.50
CA LYS A 150 -2.33 -26.68 -19.75
C LYS A 150 -2.17 -25.32 -19.06
N PRO A 151 -3.11 -24.88 -18.21
CA PRO A 151 -3.03 -23.56 -17.59
C PRO A 151 -1.80 -23.44 -16.69
N PHE A 152 -1.20 -22.25 -16.63
CA PHE A 152 -0.17 -21.96 -15.64
C PHE A 152 -0.80 -21.94 -14.24
N VAL A 153 -0.28 -22.76 -13.34
CA VAL A 153 -0.63 -22.73 -11.92
C VAL A 153 0.68 -22.56 -11.16
N PRO A 154 0.86 -21.47 -10.40
CA PRO A 154 2.07 -21.32 -9.60
C PRO A 154 2.14 -22.46 -8.59
N PHE A 155 3.30 -23.10 -8.49
CA PHE A 155 3.57 -24.08 -7.45
C PHE A 155 3.61 -23.35 -6.11
N LEU A 156 2.83 -23.82 -5.15
CA LEU A 156 3.04 -23.49 -3.75
C LEU A 156 4.00 -24.55 -3.24
N ASP A 157 5.24 -24.17 -2.95
CA ASP A 157 6.11 -25.05 -2.18
C ASP A 157 5.39 -25.31 -0.84
N SER A 158 5.05 -26.57 -0.59
CA SER A 158 4.50 -27.00 0.68
C SER A 158 5.56 -26.74 1.75
N VAL A 159 5.36 -25.64 2.48
CA VAL A 159 6.08 -25.26 3.70
C VAL A 159 5.83 -26.30 4.78
#